data_AF-A0A2P7EH47-F1
#
_entry.id   AF-A0A2P7EH47-F1
#
_cell.length_a   1.000
_cell.length_b   1.000
_cell.length_c   1.000
_cell.angle_alpha   90.00
_cell.angle_beta   90.00
_cell.angle_gamma   90.00
#
_symmetry.space_group_name_H-M   'P 1'
#
loop_
_entity.id
_entity.type
_entity.pdbx_description
1 polymer ?
#
loop_
_entity_poly.entity_id
_entity_poly.type
_entity_poly.pdbx_seq_one_letter_code
_entity_poly.pdbx_strand_id
1 'polypeptide(L)'
;MPDFSADTELLNLSEAAKELHDLLKISDRDWHHLKTDPHRRASEQISAALIHALQANGPGDQAAVELLESALRWLKREQRDPGCPRS
;
A
#
# COMPACT_ATOMS: atom_id res chain seq x y z
N MET A 1 6.35 33.09 7.91
CA MET A 1 5.57 32.86 6.67
C MET A 1 5.39 31.35 6.52
N PRO A 2 4.21 30.85 6.11
CA PRO A 2 4.04 29.44 5.78
C PRO A 2 4.90 29.09 4.55
N ASP A 3 5.50 27.91 4.54
CA ASP A 3 6.25 27.37 3.39
C ASP A 3 5.30 26.60 2.48
N PHE A 4 4.64 27.32 1.57
CA PHE A 4 3.70 26.75 0.61
C PHE A 4 4.37 25.82 -0.43
N SER A 5 5.70 25.84 -0.56
CA SER A 5 6.42 24.99 -1.51
C SER A 5 6.44 23.54 -1.05
N ALA A 6 6.77 23.32 0.23
CA ALA A 6 6.77 21.98 0.83
C ALA A 6 5.37 21.35 0.83
N ASP A 7 4.32 22.15 1.11
CA ASP A 7 2.94 21.66 1.10
C ASP A 7 2.49 21.22 -0.31
N THR A 8 2.92 21.94 -1.35
CA THR A 8 2.63 21.58 -2.76
C THR A 8 3.37 20.32 -3.18
N GLU A 9 4.64 20.17 -2.79
CA GLU A 9 5.42 18.97 -3.05
C GLU A 9 4.82 17.74 -2.35
N LEU A 10 4.38 17.88 -1.10
CA LEU A 10 3.71 16.80 -0.35
C LEU A 10 2.38 16.39 -0.98
N LEU A 11 1.62 17.36 -1.53
CA LEU A 11 0.40 17.07 -2.27
C LEU A 11 0.69 16.23 -3.52
N ASN A 12 1.67 16.64 -4.33
CA ASN A 12 2.07 15.94 -5.54
C ASN A 12 2.62 14.53 -5.25
N LEU A 13 3.42 14.38 -4.19
CA LEU A 13 3.94 13.08 -3.76
C LEU A 13 2.81 12.14 -3.32
N SER A 14 1.82 12.67 -2.60
CA SER A 14 0.65 11.92 -2.17
C SER A 14 -0.21 11.46 -3.35
N GLU A 15 -0.34 12.28 -4.40
CA GLU A 15 -1.04 11.91 -5.64
C GLU A 15 -0.28 10.82 -6.40
N ALA A 16 1.02 10.98 -6.59
CA ALA A 16 1.85 9.96 -7.24
C ALA A 16 1.81 8.61 -6.50
N ALA A 17 1.79 8.61 -5.17
CA ALA A 17 1.65 7.39 -4.37
C ALA A 17 0.28 6.71 -4.56
N LYS A 18 -0.80 7.49 -4.69
CA LYS A 18 -2.15 6.97 -5.00
C LYS A 18 -2.21 6.36 -6.40
N GLU A 19 -1.66 7.04 -7.41
CA GLU A 19 -1.58 6.50 -8.77
C GLU A 19 -0.79 5.19 -8.83
N LEU A 20 0.36 5.14 -8.15
CA LEU A 20 1.14 3.91 -8.02
C LEU A 20 0.32 2.79 -7.37
N HIS A 21 -0.40 3.10 -6.29
CA HIS A 21 -1.25 2.12 -5.62
C HIS A 21 -2.36 1.60 -6.54
N ASP A 22 -3.04 2.48 -7.28
CA ASP A 22 -4.08 2.08 -8.22
C ASP A 22 -3.54 1.16 -9.34
N LEU A 23 -2.31 1.39 -9.81
CA LEU A 23 -1.64 0.51 -10.78
C LEU A 23 -1.23 -0.85 -10.19
N LEU A 24 -1.01 -0.93 -8.88
CA LEU A 24 -0.58 -2.13 -8.18
C LEU A 24 -1.74 -2.94 -7.60
N LYS A 25 -2.85 -2.28 -7.29
CA LYS A 25 -4.06 -2.87 -6.74
C LYS A 25 -4.53 -4.04 -7.62
N ILE A 26 -4.83 -5.16 -6.98
CA ILE A 26 -5.33 -6.33 -7.71
C ILE A 26 -6.82 -6.10 -7.97
N SER A 27 -7.18 -6.02 -9.26
CA SER A 27 -8.58 -5.92 -9.67
C SER A 27 -9.32 -7.23 -9.44
N ASP A 28 -10.65 -7.20 -9.34
CA ASP A 28 -11.47 -8.42 -9.22
C ASP A 28 -11.21 -9.41 -10.36
N ARG A 29 -10.93 -8.88 -11.56
CA ARG A 29 -10.59 -9.67 -12.75
C ARG A 29 -9.28 -10.43 -12.59
N ASP A 30 -8.28 -9.81 -11.98
CA ASP A 30 -6.94 -10.38 -11.84
C ASP A 30 -6.74 -11.11 -10.51
N TRP A 31 -7.71 -11.00 -9.59
CA TRP A 31 -7.68 -11.59 -8.27
C TRP A 31 -7.34 -13.08 -8.30
N HIS A 32 -8.05 -13.85 -9.13
CA HIS A 32 -7.85 -15.29 -9.20
C HIS A 32 -6.44 -15.70 -9.64
N HIS A 33 -5.75 -14.85 -10.40
CA HIS A 33 -4.40 -15.12 -10.90
C HIS A 33 -3.31 -14.59 -9.97
N LEU A 34 -3.52 -13.43 -9.35
CA LEU A 34 -2.47 -12.68 -8.67
C LEU A 34 -2.58 -12.73 -7.13
N LYS A 35 -3.67 -13.24 -6.55
CA LYS A 35 -3.87 -13.25 -5.08
C LYS A 35 -2.82 -14.02 -4.29
N THR A 36 -2.12 -14.97 -4.92
CA THR A 36 -1.03 -15.75 -4.31
C THR A 36 0.36 -15.31 -4.75
N ASP A 37 0.48 -14.31 -5.63
CA ASP A 37 1.79 -13.80 -6.06
C ASP A 37 2.40 -12.95 -4.93
N PRO A 38 3.49 -13.41 -4.28
CA PRO A 38 4.07 -12.71 -3.14
C PRO A 38 4.64 -11.35 -3.52
N HIS A 39 5.17 -11.20 -4.74
CA HIS A 39 5.70 -9.91 -5.20
C HIS A 39 4.56 -8.93 -5.44
N ARG A 40 3.49 -9.37 -6.11
CA ARG A 40 2.33 -8.49 -6.38
C ARG A 40 1.66 -8.03 -5.09
N ARG A 41 1.40 -8.95 -4.16
CA ARG A 41 0.77 -8.65 -2.86
C ARG A 41 1.64 -7.74 -1.99
N ALA A 42 2.96 -7.93 -2.00
CA ALA A 42 3.88 -7.07 -1.27
C ALA A 42 3.91 -5.65 -1.87
N SER A 43 4.02 -5.52 -3.20
CA SER A 43 4.03 -4.21 -3.86
C SER A 43 2.74 -3.42 -3.61
N GLU A 44 1.58 -4.08 -3.69
CA GLU A 44 0.29 -3.46 -3.35
C GLU A 44 0.28 -2.90 -1.92
N GLN A 45 0.77 -3.67 -0.94
CA GLN A 45 0.78 -3.23 0.46
C GLN A 45 1.82 -2.14 0.74
N ILE A 46 2.99 -2.20 0.12
CA ILE A 46 4.02 -1.15 0.24
C ILE A 46 3.50 0.17 -0.31
N SER A 47 2.83 0.16 -1.47
CA SER A 47 2.25 1.40 -2.03
C SER A 47 1.15 1.99 -1.14
N ALA A 48 0.31 1.14 -0.52
CA ALA A 48 -0.67 1.60 0.47
C ALA A 48 0.00 2.18 1.72
N ALA A 49 1.06 1.54 2.23
CA ALA A 49 1.81 2.03 3.38
C ALA A 49 2.46 3.39 3.10
N LEU A 50 2.96 3.60 1.89
CA LEU A 50 3.54 4.87 1.46
C LEU A 50 2.52 6.01 1.50
N ILE A 51 1.27 5.78 1.07
CA ILE A 51 0.20 6.78 1.16
C ILE A 51 -0.03 7.20 2.62
N HIS A 52 -0.05 6.24 3.55
CA HIS A 52 -0.19 6.54 4.97
C HIS A 52 1.02 7.27 5.54
N ALA A 53 2.24 6.88 5.16
CA ALA A 53 3.47 7.53 5.65
C ALA A 53 3.65 8.97 5.14
N LEU A 54 3.13 9.29 3.95
CA LEU A 54 3.15 10.66 3.40
C LEU A 54 2.14 11.60 4.09
N GLN A 55 1.15 11.05 4.82
CA GLN A 55 0.20 11.81 5.63
C GLN A 55 0.79 12.13 7.01
N ALA A 56 1.93 12.84 7.02
CA ALA A 56 2.78 13.09 8.20
C ALA A 56 1.99 13.47 9.48
N ASN A 57 2.40 12.91 10.62
CA ASN A 57 1.84 13.14 11.96
C ASN A 57 0.34 12.78 12.11
N GLY A 58 -0.19 11.95 11.21
CA GLY A 58 -1.55 11.46 11.27
C GLY A 58 -1.70 10.12 11.99
N PRO A 59 -2.93 9.67 12.25
CA PRO A 59 -3.22 8.33 12.79
C PRO A 59 -2.82 7.17 11.84
N GLY A 60 -2.28 7.48 10.66
CA GLY A 60 -1.92 6.52 9.62
C GLY A 60 -0.64 5.72 9.89
N ASP A 61 0.20 6.13 10.84
CA ASP A 61 1.49 5.46 11.11
C ASP A 61 1.31 3.98 11.46
N GLN A 62 0.32 3.67 12.31
CA GLN A 62 0.02 2.28 12.69
C GLN A 62 -0.42 1.45 11.47
N ALA A 63 -1.27 2.02 10.61
CA ALA A 63 -1.70 1.36 9.38
C ALA A 63 -0.53 1.13 8.41
N ALA A 64 0.39 2.10 8.29
CA ALA A 64 1.59 1.96 7.49
C ALA A 64 2.48 0.81 7.99
N VAL A 65 2.70 0.73 9.31
CA VAL A 65 3.47 -0.36 9.94
C VAL A 65 2.83 -1.72 9.66
N GLU A 66 1.52 -1.87 9.88
CA GLU A 66 0.82 -3.15 9.65
C GLU A 66 0.90 -3.61 8.19
N LEU A 67 0.79 -2.68 7.24
CA LEU A 67 0.94 -2.94 5.82
C LEU A 67 2.37 -3.37 5.45
N LEU A 68 3.38 -2.72 6.02
CA LEU A 68 4.79 -3.07 5.80
C LEU A 68 5.14 -4.44 6.38
N GLU A 69 4.67 -4.75 7.58
CA GLU A 69 4.85 -6.08 8.19
C GLU A 69 4.18 -7.17 7.35
N SER A 70 2.98 -6.90 6.85
CA SER A 70 2.26 -7.82 5.99
C SER A 70 2.98 -8.00 4.64
N ALA A 71 3.48 -6.93 4.02
CA ALA A 71 4.31 -7.01 2.81
C ALA A 71 5.57 -7.85 3.04
N LEU A 72 6.22 -7.69 4.20
CA LEU A 72 7.39 -8.48 4.57
C LEU A 72 7.06 -9.98 4.68
N ARG A 73 5.92 -10.33 5.28
CA ARG A 73 5.46 -11.73 5.35
C ARG A 73 5.18 -12.32 3.96
N TRP A 74 4.68 -11.54 3.02
CA TRP A 74 4.54 -11.96 1.62
C TRP A 74 5.90 -12.25 0.97
N LEU A 75 6.85 -11.32 1.08
CA LEU A 75 8.20 -11.50 0.52
C LEU A 75 8.95 -12.68 1.14
N LYS A 76 8.75 -12.94 2.45
CA LYS A 76 9.29 -14.10 3.15
C LYS A 76 8.53 -15.40 2.87
N ARG A 77 7.41 -15.35 2.15
CA ARG A 77 6.49 -16.48 1.91
C ARG A 77 5.92 -17.11 3.18
N GLU A 78 5.83 -16.30 4.24
CA GLU A 78 5.23 -16.67 5.53
C GLU A 78 3.71 -16.51 5.52
N GLN A 79 3.19 -15.69 4.59
CA GLN A 79 1.77 -15.49 4.38
C GLN A 79 1.28 -16.32 3.20
N ARG A 80 0.17 -17.05 3.41
CA ARG A 80 -0.62 -17.66 2.33
C ARG A 80 -1.99 -16.98 2.31
N ASP A 81 -2.54 -16.84 1.11
CA ASP A 81 -3.88 -16.27 0.88
C ASP A 81 -4.88 -16.85 1.90
N PRO A 82 -5.53 -16.03 2.75
CA PRO A 82 -6.46 -16.52 3.80
C PRO A 82 -7.70 -17.24 3.22
N GLY A 83 -7.81 -17.32 1.90
CA GLY A 83 -8.99 -17.82 1.20
C GLY A 83 -10.02 -16.71 1.08
N CYS A 84 -10.95 -16.86 0.13
CA CYS A 84 -12.04 -15.90 -0.02
C CYS A 84 -12.78 -15.73 1.32
N PRO A 85 -13.13 -14.49 1.71
CA PRO A 85 -14.08 -14.29 2.80
C PRO A 85 -15.35 -15.05 2.42
N ARG A 86 -15.68 -16.10 3.20
CA ARG A 86 -17.00 -16.72 3.10
C ARG A 86 -17.99 -15.65 3.53
N SER A 87 -18.86 -15.28 2.59
CA SER A 87 -20.04 -14.45 2.74
C SER A 87 -20.81 -14.72 4.03
#